data_AF-A0A941NHY5-F1
#
_entry.id   AF-A0A941NHY5-F1
#
_cell.length_a   1.000
_cell.length_b   1.000
_cell.length_c   1.000
_cell.angle_alpha   90.00
_cell.angle_beta   90.00
_cell.angle_gamma   90.00
#
_symmetry.space_group_name_H-M   'P 1'
#
loop_
_entity.id
_entity.type
_entity.pdbx_description
1 polymer ?
#
loop_
_entity_poly.entity_id
_entity_poly.type
_entity_poly.pdbx_seq_one_letter_code
_entity_poly.pdbx_strand_id
1 'polypeptide(L)'
;ALVVSHDRDFLDRVATMIVMSEGEGRFSVYAGGYSDMVAQRGQGVAKPAARPQAKSEDKKPASARPPREAIAKLSFSDQHALKTLPDQIEVQNKQIAALQKELSDPKLYASNAARFTMLSAQLAELAVKRDANEELWLALEMKREALES
;
A
#
# COMPACT_ATOMS: atom_id res chain seq x y z
N ALA A 1 -5.27 -16.78 19.28
CA ALA A 1 -6.42 -16.47 18.42
C ALA A 1 -5.90 -16.06 17.05
N LEU A 2 -6.56 -16.45 15.97
CA LEU A 2 -6.23 -16.01 14.62
C LEU A 2 -7.24 -14.94 14.22
N VAL A 3 -6.76 -13.74 13.91
CA VAL A 3 -7.57 -12.60 13.51
C VAL A 3 -7.21 -12.27 12.07
N VAL A 4 -8.22 -12.12 11.23
CA VAL A 4 -8.06 -11.70 9.83
C VAL A 4 -8.74 -10.35 9.70
N SER A 5 -7.95 -9.31 9.47
CA SER A 5 -8.43 -7.96 9.26
C SER A 5 -7.70 -7.33 8.08
N HIS A 6 -8.42 -6.48 7.36
CA HIS A 6 -7.86 -5.63 6.30
C HIS A 6 -7.63 -4.20 6.81
N ASP A 7 -8.13 -3.88 8.00
CA ASP A 7 -7.86 -2.63 8.69
C ASP A 7 -6.50 -2.73 9.40
N ARG A 8 -5.53 -1.99 8.86
CA ARG A 8 -4.13 -1.98 9.30
C ARG A 8 -3.98 -1.31 10.67
N ASP A 9 -4.76 -0.28 10.97
CA ASP A 9 -4.76 0.40 12.26
C ASP A 9 -5.31 -0.52 13.37
N PHE A 10 -6.32 -1.31 13.03
CA PHE A 10 -6.80 -2.35 13.92
C PHE A 10 -5.70 -3.39 14.18
N LEU A 11 -5.00 -3.85 13.15
CA LEU A 11 -3.87 -4.78 13.30
C LEU A 11 -2.75 -4.17 14.17
N ASP A 12 -2.43 -2.90 13.99
CA ASP A 12 -1.40 -2.22 14.78
C ASP A 12 -1.76 -2.13 16.27
N ARG A 13 -3.05 -2.06 16.60
CA ARG A 13 -3.50 -1.96 18.00
C ARG A 13 -3.64 -3.31 18.71
N VAL A 14 -3.88 -4.40 17.97
CA VAL A 14 -4.27 -5.69 18.55
C VAL A 14 -3.33 -6.84 18.23
N ALA A 15 -2.59 -6.76 17.13
CA ALA A 15 -1.69 -7.82 16.72
C ALA A 15 -0.36 -7.71 17.48
N THR A 16 0.13 -8.85 17.96
CA THR A 16 1.46 -8.96 18.57
C THR A 16 2.49 -9.54 17.61
N MET A 17 2.03 -10.09 16.48
CA MET A 17 2.84 -10.60 15.38
C MET A 17 2.03 -10.62 14.09
N ILE A 18 2.72 -10.42 12.96
CA ILE A 18 2.16 -10.53 11.60
C ILE A 18 2.85 -11.67 10.86
N VAL A 19 2.05 -12.54 10.23
CA VAL A 19 2.52 -13.59 9.32
C VAL A 19 2.27 -13.14 7.89
N MET A 20 3.33 -12.91 7.13
CA MET A 20 3.27 -12.43 5.75
C MET A 20 3.65 -13.54 4.78
N SER A 21 2.89 -13.71 3.69
CA SER A 21 3.27 -14.58 2.58
C SER A 21 4.23 -13.85 1.66
N GLU A 22 5.42 -14.42 1.44
CA GLU A 22 6.41 -13.89 0.49
C GLU A 22 6.25 -14.46 -0.92
N GLY A 23 5.21 -15.27 -1.15
CA GLY A 23 5.03 -16.05 -2.37
C GLY A 23 5.78 -17.39 -2.34
N GLU A 24 5.49 -18.25 -3.32
CA GLU A 24 6.10 -19.60 -3.44
C GLU A 24 5.96 -20.48 -2.19
N GLY A 25 4.89 -20.27 -1.41
CA GLY A 25 4.64 -21.01 -0.16
C GLY A 25 5.55 -20.63 1.00
N ARG A 26 6.32 -19.53 0.89
CA ARG A 26 7.15 -19.00 1.97
C ARG A 26 6.38 -18.01 2.82
N PHE A 27 6.53 -18.14 4.13
CA PHE A 27 5.91 -17.25 5.12
C PHE A 27 6.99 -16.71 6.06
N SER A 28 6.95 -15.40 6.27
CA SER A 28 7.83 -14.69 7.21
C SER A 28 7.01 -14.14 8.36
N VAL A 29 7.55 -14.24 9.57
CA VAL A 29 6.90 -13.79 10.80
C VAL A 29 7.62 -12.55 11.31
N TYR A 30 6.85 -11.50 11.55
CA TYR A 30 7.34 -10.23 12.06
C TYR A 30 6.71 -9.97 13.44
N ALA A 31 7.52 -9.49 14.38
CA ALA A 31 7.00 -9.11 15.70
C ALA A 31 6.33 -7.74 15.63
N GLY A 32 5.22 -7.56 16.34
CA GLY A 32 4.47 -6.31 16.36
C GLY A 32 3.32 -6.24 15.35
N GLY A 33 2.88 -5.02 15.07
CA GLY A 33 1.77 -4.71 14.18
C GLY A 33 2.12 -4.76 12.69
N TYR A 34 1.18 -4.30 11.86
CA TYR A 34 1.39 -4.10 10.43
C TYR A 34 2.52 -3.10 10.16
N SER A 35 2.53 -1.96 10.84
CA SER A 35 3.56 -0.92 10.69
C SER A 35 4.95 -1.43 11.05
N ASP A 36 5.06 -2.22 12.12
CA ASP A 36 6.33 -2.85 12.54
C ASP A 36 6.85 -3.84 11.50
N MET A 37 5.95 -4.64 10.92
CA MET A 37 6.28 -5.56 9.83
C MET A 37 6.79 -4.82 8.60
N VAL A 38 6.14 -3.71 8.20
CA VAL A 38 6.60 -2.88 7.08
C VAL A 38 7.99 -2.28 7.34
N ALA A 39 8.24 -1.80 8.57
CA ALA A 39 9.54 -1.26 8.96
C ALA A 39 10.64 -2.33 8.95
N GLN A 40 10.37 -3.52 9.51
CA GLN A 40 11.31 -4.65 9.55
C GLN A 40 11.62 -5.21 8.16
N ARG A 41 10.65 -5.13 7.24
CA ARG A 41 10.82 -5.53 5.84
C ARG A 41 11.74 -4.58 5.06
N GLY A 42 11.90 -3.34 5.54
CA GLY A 42 12.63 -2.27 4.85
C GLY A 42 11.84 -1.70 3.66
N GLN A 43 11.89 -0.38 3.48
CA GLN A 43 11.30 0.27 2.29
C GLN A 43 12.00 -0.23 1.02
N GLY A 44 11.37 -1.17 0.32
CA GLY A 44 11.72 -1.59 -1.03
C GLY A 44 13.05 -2.35 -1.16
N VAL A 45 12.96 -3.60 -1.63
CA VAL A 45 13.74 -4.17 -2.74
C VAL A 45 13.63 -5.69 -2.65
N ALA A 46 13.08 -6.29 -3.71
CA ALA A 46 13.63 -7.53 -4.21
C ALA A 46 13.54 -7.54 -5.73
N LYS A 47 14.63 -7.11 -6.38
CA LYS A 47 15.10 -7.84 -7.56
C LYS A 47 16.47 -8.44 -7.19
N PRO A 48 16.66 -9.76 -7.27
CA PRO A 48 17.89 -10.39 -6.82
C PRO A 48 19.08 -9.97 -7.67
N ALA A 49 20.23 -9.87 -7.02
CA ALA A 49 21.52 -9.57 -7.61
C ALA A 49 21.97 -10.63 -8.63
N ALA A 50 22.47 -10.18 -9.79
CA ALA A 50 23.32 -10.97 -10.67
C ALA A 50 24.55 -10.15 -11.09
N ARG A 51 25.69 -10.61 -10.57
CA ARG A 51 27.14 -10.47 -10.87
C ARG A 51 27.64 -9.52 -12.00
N PRO A 52 28.83 -8.89 -11.85
CA PRO A 52 29.32 -7.85 -12.76
C PRO A 52 30.11 -8.41 -13.95
N GLN A 53 29.92 -7.80 -15.13
CA GLN A 53 30.88 -7.88 -16.24
C GLN A 53 31.38 -6.49 -16.58
N ALA A 54 32.71 -6.36 -16.49
CA ALA A 54 33.45 -5.20 -16.95
C ALA A 54 33.44 -5.12 -18.48
N LYS A 55 33.25 -3.91 -19.02
CA LYS A 55 34.00 -3.40 -20.16
C LYS A 55 33.89 -1.87 -20.23
N SER A 56 35.07 -1.28 -20.27
CA SER A 56 35.44 0.12 -20.41
C SER A 56 35.02 0.74 -21.74
N GLU A 57 34.69 2.03 -21.76
CA GLU A 57 35.46 3.08 -22.46
C GLU A 57 34.87 4.49 -22.26
N ASP A 58 35.79 5.45 -22.29
CA ASP A 58 35.72 6.86 -21.91
C ASP A 58 34.63 7.73 -22.56
N LYS A 59 34.03 8.65 -21.78
CA LYS A 59 33.90 10.07 -22.14
C LYS A 59 33.94 11.02 -20.92
N LYS A 60 34.94 11.91 -21.00
CA LYS A 60 35.30 13.15 -20.29
C LYS A 60 34.16 13.92 -19.56
N PRO A 61 34.43 14.58 -18.41
CA PRO A 61 33.40 15.09 -17.50
C PRO A 61 32.86 16.45 -17.96
N ALA A 62 31.54 16.53 -18.16
CA ALA A 62 30.82 17.80 -18.20
C ALA A 62 30.29 18.09 -16.79
N SER A 63 30.92 19.07 -16.14
CA SER A 63 30.42 19.88 -15.01
C SER A 63 29.08 19.42 -14.39
N ALA A 64 29.16 18.51 -13.42
CA ALA A 64 28.07 18.27 -12.49
C ALA A 64 27.86 19.53 -11.65
N ARG A 65 26.88 20.35 -12.04
CA ARG A 65 26.24 21.27 -11.10
C ARG A 65 25.70 20.38 -9.96
N PRO A 66 25.98 20.69 -8.67
CA PRO A 66 25.35 19.94 -7.60
C PRO A 66 23.83 20.00 -7.83
N PRO A 67 23.09 18.89 -7.66
CA PRO A 67 21.64 18.96 -7.69
C PRO A 67 21.25 20.01 -6.66
N ARG A 68 20.72 21.14 -7.14
CA ARG A 68 20.02 22.05 -6.24
C ARG A 68 18.89 21.21 -5.71
N GLU A 69 18.96 20.85 -4.43
CA GLU A 69 17.84 20.32 -3.67
C GLU A 69 16.69 21.29 -3.93
N ALA A 70 15.81 20.92 -4.86
CA ALA A 70 14.66 21.73 -5.18
C ALA A 70 13.86 21.76 -3.89
N ILE A 71 13.76 22.96 -3.29
CA ILE A 71 13.01 23.21 -2.06
C ILE A 71 11.71 22.43 -2.20
N ALA A 72 11.61 21.33 -1.46
CA ALA A 72 10.47 20.45 -1.54
C ALA A 72 9.30 21.32 -1.06
N LYS A 73 8.42 21.69 -1.96
CA LYS A 73 7.16 22.34 -1.63
C LYS A 73 6.08 21.40 -2.09
N LEU A 74 5.03 21.26 -1.30
CA LEU A 74 3.85 20.56 -1.78
C LEU A 74 3.36 21.25 -3.06
N SER A 75 3.16 20.46 -4.12
CA SER A 75 2.54 20.96 -5.35
C SER A 75 1.08 21.34 -5.11
N PHE A 76 0.51 22.23 -5.93
CA PHE A 76 -0.93 22.51 -5.91
C PHE A 76 -1.77 21.22 -6.04
N SER A 77 -1.29 20.28 -6.87
CA SER A 77 -1.89 18.95 -7.02
C SER A 77 -1.84 18.13 -5.72
N ASP A 78 -0.72 18.17 -5.00
CA ASP A 78 -0.52 17.45 -3.74
C ASP A 78 -1.47 18.00 -2.65
N GLN A 79 -1.59 19.33 -2.55
CA GLN A 79 -2.49 19.98 -1.60
C GLN A 79 -3.96 19.69 -1.91
N HIS A 80 -4.32 19.62 -3.19
CA HIS A 80 -5.66 19.24 -3.59
C HIS A 80 -5.95 17.78 -3.24
N ALA A 81 -5.01 16.87 -3.54
CA ALA A 81 -5.13 15.46 -3.22
C ALA A 81 -5.28 15.22 -1.71
N LEU A 82 -4.51 15.91 -0.85
CA LEU A 82 -4.67 15.81 0.61
C LEU A 82 -6.09 16.18 1.10
N LYS A 83 -6.80 17.06 0.40
CA LYS A 83 -8.17 17.44 0.73
C LYS A 83 -9.21 16.46 0.21
N THR A 84 -8.98 15.84 -0.96
CA THR A 84 -9.98 15.00 -1.63
C THR A 84 -9.84 13.51 -1.34
N LEU A 85 -8.62 13.03 -1.08
CA LEU A 85 -8.36 11.63 -0.80
C LEU A 85 -9.14 11.11 0.41
N PRO A 86 -9.27 11.84 1.55
CA PRO A 86 -10.06 11.37 2.68
C PRO A 86 -11.53 11.08 2.32
N ASP A 87 -12.18 12.00 1.59
CA ASP A 87 -13.56 11.83 1.14
C ASP A 87 -13.70 10.65 0.16
N GLN A 88 -12.73 10.48 -0.75
CA GLN A 88 -12.70 9.36 -1.69
C GLN A 88 -12.54 8.02 -0.96
N ILE A 89 -11.65 7.95 0.02
CA ILE A 89 -11.42 6.76 0.86
C ILE A 89 -12.69 6.43 1.64
N GLU A 90 -13.39 7.41 2.21
CA GLU A 90 -14.67 7.20 2.88
C GLU A 90 -15.73 6.60 1.94
N VAL A 91 -15.85 7.11 0.72
CA VAL A 91 -16.80 6.60 -0.28
C VAL A 91 -16.44 5.16 -0.66
N GLN A 92 -15.16 4.88 -0.89
CA GLN A 92 -14.66 3.53 -1.18
C GLN A 92 -14.96 2.57 -0.02
N ASN A 93 -14.75 3.00 1.23
CA ASN A 93 -15.08 2.21 2.42
C ASN A 93 -16.57 1.86 2.51
N LYS A 94 -17.46 2.83 2.24
CA LYS A 94 -18.92 2.59 2.20
C LYS A 94 -19.31 1.58 1.11
N GLN A 95 -18.69 1.68 -0.07
CA GLN A 95 -18.89 0.74 -1.16
C GLN A 95 -18.39 -0.68 -0.83
N ILE A 96 -17.19 -0.79 -0.24
CA ILE A 96 -16.64 -2.07 0.23
C ILE A 96 -17.59 -2.70 1.26
N ALA A 97 -18.05 -1.94 2.26
CA ALA A 97 -18.98 -2.44 3.28
C ALA A 97 -20.30 -2.95 2.67
N ALA A 98 -20.83 -2.26 1.65
CA ALA A 98 -22.02 -2.71 0.94
C ALA A 98 -21.80 -4.03 0.19
N LEU A 99 -20.68 -4.16 -0.52
CA LEU A 99 -20.30 -5.39 -1.23
C LEU A 99 -20.07 -6.56 -0.25
N GLN A 100 -19.39 -6.32 0.87
CA GLN A 100 -19.20 -7.33 1.92
C GLN A 100 -20.54 -7.79 2.49
N LYS A 101 -21.49 -6.88 2.68
CA LYS A 101 -22.83 -7.23 3.16
C LYS A 101 -23.58 -8.12 2.17
N GLU A 102 -23.49 -7.86 0.87
CA GLU A 102 -24.05 -8.75 -0.16
C GLU A 102 -23.35 -10.13 -0.16
N LEU A 103 -22.02 -10.15 -0.08
CA LEU A 103 -21.23 -11.39 -0.07
C LEU A 103 -21.40 -12.22 1.21
N SER A 104 -21.89 -11.60 2.29
CA SER A 104 -22.15 -12.28 3.56
C SER A 104 -23.38 -13.18 3.53
N ASP A 105 -24.23 -13.11 2.49
CA ASP A 105 -25.38 -14.00 2.35
C ASP A 105 -24.92 -15.43 1.96
N PRO A 106 -25.09 -16.44 2.83
CA PRO A 106 -24.66 -17.82 2.55
C PRO A 106 -25.40 -18.44 1.36
N LYS A 107 -26.59 -17.93 1.02
CA LYS A 107 -27.39 -18.45 -0.11
C LYS A 107 -26.93 -17.88 -1.45
N LEU A 108 -26.15 -16.80 -1.48
CA LEU A 108 -25.72 -16.16 -2.71
C LEU A 108 -24.83 -17.07 -3.55
N TYR A 109 -23.88 -17.78 -2.92
CA TYR A 109 -23.00 -18.71 -3.64
C TYR A 109 -23.78 -19.91 -4.21
N ALA A 110 -24.70 -20.47 -3.42
CA ALA A 110 -25.51 -21.62 -3.82
C ALA A 110 -26.51 -21.27 -4.94
N SER A 111 -27.06 -20.06 -4.92
CA SER A 111 -28.04 -19.60 -5.92
C SER A 111 -27.40 -19.02 -7.17
N ASN A 112 -26.25 -18.34 -7.05
CA ASN A 112 -25.58 -17.68 -8.17
C ASN A 112 -24.07 -17.50 -7.92
N ALA A 113 -23.32 -18.59 -8.12
CA ALA A 113 -21.86 -18.59 -8.00
C ALA A 113 -21.17 -17.57 -8.93
N ALA A 114 -21.70 -17.34 -10.13
CA ALA A 114 -21.12 -16.36 -11.06
C ALA A 114 -21.21 -14.93 -10.50
N ARG A 115 -22.36 -14.55 -9.93
CA ARG A 115 -22.53 -13.26 -9.27
C ARG A 115 -21.63 -13.13 -8.04
N PHE A 116 -21.51 -14.20 -7.24
CA PHE A 116 -20.60 -14.20 -6.08
C PHE A 116 -19.14 -13.95 -6.51
N THR A 117 -18.66 -14.65 -7.54
CA THR A 117 -17.30 -14.46 -8.07
C THR A 117 -17.11 -13.03 -8.61
N MET A 118 -18.09 -12.50 -9.33
CA MET A 118 -18.04 -11.13 -9.84
C MET A 118 -17.97 -10.09 -8.71
N LEU A 119 -18.83 -10.20 -7.69
CA LEU A 119 -18.85 -9.29 -6.55
C LEU A 119 -17.56 -9.41 -5.72
N SER A 120 -17.02 -10.63 -5.58
CA SER A 120 -15.74 -10.87 -4.90
C SER A 120 -14.57 -10.21 -5.65
N ALA A 121 -14.56 -10.28 -6.98
CA ALA A 121 -13.56 -9.61 -7.81
C ALA A 121 -13.68 -8.08 -7.71
N GLN A 122 -14.90 -7.54 -7.74
CA GLN A 122 -15.15 -6.10 -7.56
C GLN A 122 -14.69 -5.60 -6.18
N LEU A 123 -14.98 -6.37 -5.13
CA LEU A 123 -14.51 -6.08 -3.78
C LEU A 123 -12.97 -6.02 -3.74
N ALA A 124 -12.30 -7.02 -4.32
CA ALA A 124 -10.84 -7.06 -4.33
C ALA A 124 -10.24 -5.87 -5.10
N GLU A 125 -10.79 -5.52 -6.26
CA GLU A 125 -10.33 -4.37 -7.05
C GLU A 125 -10.53 -3.05 -6.31
N LEU A 126 -11.70 -2.87 -5.68
CA LEU A 126 -12.02 -1.66 -4.94
C LEU A 126 -11.16 -1.52 -3.68
N ALA A 127 -10.86 -2.63 -3.00
CA ALA A 127 -9.94 -2.65 -1.87
C ALA A 127 -8.53 -2.22 -2.29
N VAL A 128 -7.99 -2.76 -3.38
CA VAL A 128 -6.66 -2.35 -3.90
C VAL A 128 -6.64 -0.85 -4.25
N LYS A 129 -7.73 -0.31 -4.82
CA LYS A 129 -7.84 1.13 -5.11
C LYS A 129 -7.90 1.98 -3.84
N ARG A 130 -8.61 1.53 -2.81
CA ARG A 130 -8.68 2.22 -1.51
C ARG A 130 -7.29 2.25 -0.85
N ASP A 131 -6.60 1.12 -0.83
CA ASP A 131 -5.24 0.99 -0.29
C ASP A 131 -4.27 1.95 -0.99
N ALA A 132 -4.28 1.99 -2.32
CA ALA A 132 -3.41 2.89 -3.08
C ALA A 132 -3.67 4.38 -2.79
N ASN A 133 -4.94 4.74 -2.58
CA ASN A 133 -5.33 6.10 -2.20
C ASN A 133 -4.86 6.47 -0.77
N GLU A 134 -4.97 5.54 0.17
CA GLU A 134 -4.46 5.71 1.54
C GLU A 134 -2.94 5.84 1.57
N GLU A 135 -2.22 5.01 0.82
CA GLU A 135 -0.76 5.09 0.71
C GLU A 135 -0.32 6.43 0.11
N LEU A 136 -1.02 6.90 -0.92
CA LEU A 136 -0.78 8.23 -1.49
C LEU A 136 -1.05 9.32 -0.45
N TRP A 137 -2.15 9.25 0.29
CA TRP A 137 -2.49 10.23 1.31
C TRP A 137 -1.43 10.29 2.42
N LEU A 138 -1.00 9.13 2.95
CA LEU A 138 0.06 9.04 3.95
C LEU A 138 1.39 9.59 3.42
N ALA A 139 1.78 9.26 2.19
CA ALA A 139 3.00 9.77 1.58
C ALA A 139 2.98 11.30 1.43
N LEU A 140 1.83 11.86 1.06
CA LEU A 140 1.65 13.31 0.97
C LEU A 140 1.66 13.98 2.35
N GLU A 141 1.10 13.33 3.37
CA GLU A 141 1.08 13.84 4.74
C GLU A 141 2.49 13.87 5.36
N MET A 142 3.27 12.79 5.20
CA MET A 142 4.68 12.76 5.59
C MET A 142 5.49 13.84 4.86
N LYS A 143 5.23 14.02 3.56
CA LYS A 143 5.86 15.09 2.78
C LYS A 143 5.46 16.47 3.30
N ARG A 144 4.24 16.68 3.82
CA ARG A 144 3.84 17.96 4.41
C ARG A 144 4.57 18.20 5.72
N GLU A 145 4.59 17.22 6.61
CA GLU A 145 5.24 17.30 7.93
C GLU A 145 6.75 17.58 7.81
N ALA A 146 7.43 16.91 6.87
CA ALA A 146 8.85 17.12 6.59
C ALA A 146 9.19 18.51 6.06
N LEU A 147 8.20 19.29 5.61
CA LEU A 147 8.37 20.67 5.16
C LEU A 147 8.02 21.71 6.22
N GLU A 148 7.23 21.30 7.21
CA GLU A 148 6.86 22.12 8.36
C GLU A 148 7.90 22.01 9.49
N SER A 149 8.70 20.93 9.49
CA SER A 149 9.85 20.70 10.39
C SER A 149 11.11 21.41 9.91
#